data_AF-A0A920R982-F1
#
_entry.id   AF-A0A920R982-F1
#
_cell.length_a   1.000
_cell.length_b   1.000
_cell.length_c   1.000
_cell.angle_alpha   90.00
_cell.angle_beta   90.00
_cell.angle_gamma   90.00
#
_symmetry.space_group_name_H-M   'P 1'
#
loop_
_entity.id
_entity.type
_entity.pdbx_description
1 polymer ?
#
loop_
_entity_poly.entity_id
_entity_poly.type
_entity_poly.pdbx_seq_one_letter_code
_entity_poly.pdbx_strand_id
1 'polypeptide(L)'
;MFELVENIPQSAVIKVIGVGGGGGNAVHHMISNQVEGVEFICANTDAQALDNLKAKTILQMGSNITKGLGAGANPDVGRQAALEDRDEIAEILSGADMVFITAGMGGGTGTGPHQLLQKLLGKWEYSRWQS
;
A
#
# COMPACT_ATOMS: atom_id res chain seq x y z
N MET A 1 -20.40 -23.84 -37.86
CA MET A 1 -20.80 -23.40 -36.52
C MET A 1 -19.59 -22.73 -35.91
N PHE A 2 -19.60 -21.41 -35.79
CA PHE A 2 -18.52 -20.67 -35.12
C PHE A 2 -18.95 -20.53 -33.66
N GLU A 3 -18.17 -21.09 -32.74
CA GLU A 3 -18.29 -20.76 -31.32
C GLU A 3 -17.65 -19.38 -31.12
N LEU A 4 -18.48 -18.39 -30.77
CA LEU A 4 -17.96 -17.21 -30.10
C LEU A 4 -17.43 -17.68 -28.74
N VAL A 5 -16.12 -17.81 -28.62
CA VAL A 5 -15.48 -17.76 -27.31
C VAL A 5 -15.69 -16.33 -26.84
N GLU A 6 -16.66 -16.12 -25.96
CA GLU A 6 -16.79 -14.86 -25.24
C GLU A 6 -15.46 -14.63 -24.51
N ASN A 7 -14.66 -13.71 -25.04
CA ASN A 7 -13.47 -13.23 -24.37
C ASN A 7 -13.97 -12.41 -23.18
N ILE A 8 -14.27 -13.09 -22.07
CA ILE A 8 -14.57 -12.46 -20.79
C ILE A 8 -13.37 -11.56 -20.52
N PRO A 9 -13.51 -10.23 -20.50
CA PRO A 9 -12.37 -9.38 -20.18
C PRO A 9 -11.90 -9.83 -18.80
N GLN A 10 -10.70 -10.39 -18.74
CA GLN A 10 -10.06 -10.74 -17.48
C GLN A 10 -10.03 -9.45 -16.66
N SER A 11 -10.89 -9.37 -15.64
CA SER A 11 -11.01 -8.15 -14.83
C SER A 11 -9.64 -7.88 -14.23
N ALA A 12 -9.01 -6.77 -14.61
CA ALA A 12 -7.69 -6.42 -14.15
C ALA A 12 -7.67 -6.40 -12.62
N VAL A 13 -6.69 -7.06 -12.02
CA VAL A 13 -6.50 -7.09 -10.57
C VAL A 13 -5.84 -5.78 -10.14
N ILE A 14 -6.65 -4.87 -9.59
CA ILE A 14 -6.19 -3.57 -9.12
C ILE A 14 -5.99 -3.64 -7.60
N LYS A 15 -4.81 -3.25 -7.12
CA LYS A 15 -4.54 -3.11 -5.69
C LYS A 15 -4.21 -1.66 -5.34
N VAL A 16 -4.73 -1.17 -4.22
CA VAL A 16 -4.38 0.14 -3.66
C VAL A 16 -3.70 -0.09 -2.31
N ILE A 17 -2.46 0.38 -2.18
CA ILE A 17 -1.70 0.34 -0.93
C ILE A 17 -1.56 1.74 -0.34
N GLY A 18 -2.08 1.91 0.87
CA GLY A 18 -1.95 3.11 1.68
C GLY A 18 -0.79 3.00 2.65
N VAL A 19 0.21 3.86 2.51
CA VAL A 19 1.45 3.81 3.31
C VAL A 19 1.49 4.94 4.33
N GLY A 20 1.69 4.58 5.60
CA GLY A 20 1.70 5.50 6.74
C GLY A 20 0.31 6.06 7.05
N GLY A 21 0.24 7.01 8.00
CA GLY A 21 -1.04 7.56 8.46
C GLY A 21 -1.86 8.25 7.37
N GLY A 22 -1.23 9.12 6.56
CA GLY A 22 -1.93 9.80 5.46
C GLY A 22 -2.43 8.86 4.36
N GLY A 23 -1.61 7.87 3.99
CA GLY A 23 -2.00 6.85 3.01
C GLY A 23 -3.12 5.94 3.53
N GLY A 24 -3.02 5.50 4.79
CA GLY A 24 -4.06 4.71 5.45
C GLY A 24 -5.40 5.45 5.53
N ASN A 25 -5.37 6.75 5.85
CA ASN A 25 -6.59 7.59 5.85
C ASN A 25 -7.21 7.71 4.45
N ALA A 26 -6.39 7.86 3.40
CA ALA A 26 -6.88 7.90 2.02
C ALA A 26 -7.56 6.57 1.63
N VAL A 27 -6.94 5.43 1.97
CA VAL A 27 -7.55 4.11 1.76
C VAL A 27 -8.84 3.95 2.54
N HIS A 28 -8.87 4.36 3.82
CA HIS A 28 -10.08 4.32 4.63
C HIS A 28 -11.23 5.13 4.01
N HIS A 29 -10.92 6.30 3.46
CA HIS A 29 -11.87 7.12 2.72
C HIS A 29 -12.38 6.41 1.46
N MET A 30 -11.53 5.74 0.69
CA MET A 30 -11.95 4.98 -0.49
C MET A 30 -12.87 3.80 -0.13
N ILE A 31 -12.55 3.07 0.95
CA ILE A 31 -13.39 1.98 1.46
C ILE A 31 -14.76 2.53 1.90
N SER A 32 -14.77 3.64 2.63
CA SER A 32 -16.01 4.26 3.13
C SER A 32 -16.91 4.77 2.01
N ASN A 33 -16.32 5.17 0.88
CA ASN A 33 -17.06 5.56 -0.33
C ASN A 33 -17.39 4.39 -1.26
N GLN A 34 -17.22 3.13 -0.80
CA GLN A 34 -17.64 1.93 -1.52
C GLN A 34 -17.02 1.80 -2.92
N VAL A 35 -15.75 2.14 -3.05
CA VAL A 35 -15.00 1.87 -4.30
C VAL A 35 -14.88 0.36 -4.49
N GLU A 36 -15.46 -0.15 -5.58
CA GLU A 36 -15.49 -1.58 -5.90
C GLU A 36 -14.38 -1.98 -6.89
N GLY A 37 -14.10 -3.29 -6.98
CA GLY A 37 -13.13 -3.84 -7.94
C GLY A 37 -11.66 -3.61 -7.57
N VAL A 38 -11.38 -3.19 -6.34
CA VAL A 38 -10.03 -2.86 -5.85
C VAL A 38 -9.72 -3.59 -4.55
N GLU A 39 -8.52 -4.15 -4.45
CA GLU A 39 -8.00 -4.69 -3.18
C GLU A 39 -7.30 -3.59 -2.38
N PHE A 40 -7.84 -3.27 -1.20
CA PHE A 40 -7.27 -2.26 -0.31
C PHE A 40 -6.30 -2.86 0.70
N ILE A 41 -5.09 -2.30 0.73
CA ILE A 41 -4.00 -2.67 1.63
C ILE A 41 -3.59 -1.43 2.43
N CYS A 42 -3.40 -1.59 3.73
CA CYS A 42 -2.82 -0.56 4.58
C CYS A 42 -1.47 -1.03 5.14
N ALA A 43 -0.41 -0.26 4.92
CA ALA A 43 0.93 -0.54 5.41
C ALA A 43 1.39 0.59 6.34
N ASN A 44 1.75 0.27 7.57
CA ASN A 44 2.23 1.26 8.52
C ASN A 44 3.24 0.66 9.50
N THR A 45 4.10 1.51 10.06
CA THR A 45 5.08 1.11 11.10
C THR A 45 4.54 1.24 12.52
N ASP A 46 3.40 1.93 12.65
CA ASP A 46 2.70 2.18 13.91
C ASP A 46 1.52 1.21 14.01
N ALA A 47 1.56 0.33 15.01
CA ALA A 47 0.55 -0.70 15.23
C ALA A 47 -0.81 -0.09 15.64
N GLN A 48 -0.80 0.98 16.44
CA GLN A 48 -2.02 1.64 16.90
C GLN A 48 -2.76 2.31 15.74
N ALA A 49 -1.99 2.85 14.78
CA ALA A 49 -2.57 3.40 13.57
C ALA A 49 -3.23 2.34 12.68
N LEU A 50 -2.76 1.09 12.73
CA LEU A 50 -3.33 -0.03 11.96
C LEU A 50 -4.62 -0.57 12.57
N ASP A 51 -4.70 -0.65 13.90
CA ASP A 51 -5.89 -1.13 14.61
C ASP A 51 -7.17 -0.33 14.28
N ASN A 52 -7.00 0.93 13.90
CA ASN A 52 -8.09 1.83 13.55
C ASN A 52 -8.54 1.71 12.07
N LEU A 53 -7.84 0.94 11.24
CA LEU A 53 -8.13 0.83 9.81
C LEU A 53 -9.05 -0.35 9.51
N LYS A 54 -10.01 -0.12 8.61
CA LYS A 54 -10.98 -1.13 8.13
C LYS A 54 -10.53 -1.86 6.86
N ALA A 55 -9.24 -1.84 6.54
CA ALA A 55 -8.74 -2.50 5.34
C ALA A 55 -8.75 -4.03 5.51
N LYS A 56 -9.00 -4.75 4.42
CA LYS A 56 -9.01 -6.22 4.41
C LYS A 56 -7.61 -6.79 4.62
N THR A 57 -6.60 -6.08 4.13
CA THR A 57 -5.19 -6.44 4.28
C THR A 57 -4.46 -5.34 5.03
N ILE A 58 -3.81 -5.71 6.13
CA ILE A 58 -3.04 -4.82 6.99
C ILE A 58 -1.62 -5.38 7.10
N LEU A 59 -0.63 -4.52 6.88
CA LEU A 59 0.79 -4.83 6.98
C LEU A 59 1.45 -3.91 8.01
N GLN A 60 2.01 -4.50 9.06
CA GLN A 60 2.87 -3.78 9.99
C GLN A 60 4.33 -3.88 9.56
N MET A 61 4.92 -2.75 9.17
CA MET A 61 6.32 -2.70 8.71
C MET A 61 7.31 -2.42 9.85
N GLY A 62 8.50 -3.01 9.76
CA GLY A 62 9.64 -2.81 10.64
C GLY A 62 9.35 -3.16 12.08
N SER A 63 8.65 -4.26 12.33
CA SER A 63 8.27 -4.66 13.69
C SER A 63 9.48 -4.77 14.62
N ASN A 64 10.65 -5.19 14.10
CA ASN A 64 11.88 -5.25 14.90
C ASN A 64 12.54 -3.87 15.10
N ILE A 65 12.41 -2.97 14.12
CA ILE A 65 13.01 -1.63 14.13
C ILE A 65 12.20 -0.66 15.01
N THR A 66 10.89 -0.60 14.80
CA THR A 66 10.01 0.39 15.43
C THR A 66 9.30 -0.13 16.65
N LYS A 67 9.23 -1.45 16.83
CA LYS A 67 8.45 -2.12 17.90
C LYS A 67 6.98 -1.70 17.89
N GLY A 68 6.45 -1.35 16.71
CA GLY A 68 5.07 -0.88 16.54
C GLY A 68 4.82 0.55 16.99
N LEU A 69 5.86 1.33 17.31
CA LEU A 69 5.74 2.73 17.77
C LEU A 69 5.82 3.76 16.62
N GLY A 70 5.99 3.30 15.38
CA GLY A 70 6.11 4.16 14.22
C GLY A 70 7.53 4.67 13.93
N ALA A 71 7.68 5.33 12.78
CA ALA A 71 8.96 5.85 12.31
C ALA A 71 9.36 7.22 12.88
N GLY A 72 8.55 7.81 13.77
CA GLY A 72 8.87 9.09 14.45
C GLY A 72 9.17 10.25 13.50
N ALA A 73 8.44 10.36 12.39
CA ALA A 73 8.69 11.32 11.30
C ALA A 73 10.06 11.21 10.60
N ASN A 74 10.87 10.19 10.89
CA ASN A 74 12.16 9.97 10.25
C ASN A 74 12.01 9.08 9.00
N PRO A 75 12.28 9.59 7.78
CA PRO A 75 12.18 8.81 6.55
C PRO A 75 13.14 7.63 6.48
N ASP A 76 14.32 7.71 7.10
CA ASP A 76 15.29 6.62 7.08
C ASP A 76 14.79 5.42 7.87
N VAL A 77 14.14 5.66 9.02
CA VAL A 77 13.49 4.60 9.82
C VAL A 77 12.36 3.95 9.02
N GLY A 78 11.53 4.76 8.36
CA GLY A 78 10.46 4.24 7.49
C GLY A 78 11.00 3.39 6.34
N ARG A 79 12.09 3.83 5.72
CA ARG A 79 12.77 3.07 4.65
C ARG A 79 13.34 1.75 5.15
N GLN A 80 14.02 1.74 6.29
CA GLN A 80 14.57 0.52 6.89
C GLN A 80 13.46 -0.46 7.26
N ALA A 81 12.36 0.03 7.84
CA ALA A 81 11.19 -0.76 8.15
C ALA A 81 10.60 -1.46 6.91
N ALA A 82 10.44 -0.73 5.81
CA ALA A 82 9.94 -1.34 4.57
C ALA A 82 10.95 -2.28 3.89
N LEU A 83 12.26 -2.09 4.13
CA LEU A 83 13.29 -3.02 3.65
C LEU A 83 13.29 -4.34 4.42
N GLU A 84 13.02 -4.29 5.73
CA GLU A 84 12.86 -5.48 6.57
C GLU A 84 11.75 -6.39 6.03
N ASP A 85 10.59 -5.82 5.71
CA ASP A 85 9.41 -6.56 5.24
C ASP A 85 9.23 -6.53 3.71
N ARG A 86 10.34 -6.35 2.97
CA ARG A 86 10.31 -6.24 1.51
C ARG A 86 9.62 -7.43 0.84
N ASP A 87 9.91 -8.63 1.32
CA ASP A 87 9.41 -9.87 0.70
C ASP A 87 7.91 -10.03 0.94
N GLU A 88 7.43 -9.68 2.14
CA GLU A 88 6.00 -9.67 2.46
C GLU A 88 5.24 -8.61 1.64
N ILE A 89 5.81 -7.41 1.46
CA ILE A 89 5.28 -6.39 0.56
C ILE A 89 5.17 -6.94 -0.86
N ALA A 90 6.20 -7.61 -1.37
CA ALA A 90 6.21 -8.18 -2.70
C ALA A 90 5.15 -9.28 -2.87
N GLU A 91 4.96 -10.12 -1.86
CA GLU A 91 3.92 -11.16 -1.85
C GLU A 91 2.51 -10.57 -1.87
N ILE A 92 2.23 -9.56 -1.03
CA ILE A 92 0.94 -8.87 -0.99
C ILE A 92 0.62 -8.21 -2.34
N LEU A 93 1.62 -7.64 -3.01
CA LEU A 93 1.46 -6.97 -4.30
C LEU A 93 1.47 -7.94 -5.49
N SER A 94 1.84 -9.21 -5.27
CA SER A 94 1.87 -10.23 -6.31
C SER A 94 0.47 -10.47 -6.92
N GLY A 95 0.45 -10.78 -8.22
CA GLY A 95 -0.76 -11.02 -8.99
C GLY A 95 -1.57 -9.76 -9.34
N ALA A 96 -1.10 -8.57 -8.97
CA ALA A 96 -1.71 -7.31 -9.39
C ALA A 96 -1.33 -6.95 -10.84
N ASP A 97 -2.33 -6.60 -11.65
CA ASP A 97 -2.11 -5.98 -12.96
C ASP A 97 -1.72 -4.50 -12.82
N MET A 98 -2.26 -3.86 -11.78
CA MET A 98 -2.01 -2.45 -11.47
C MET A 98 -1.99 -2.23 -9.95
N VAL A 99 -1.01 -1.44 -9.49
CA VAL A 99 -0.89 -1.06 -8.08
C VAL A 99 -0.83 0.45 -7.96
N PHE A 100 -1.75 1.01 -7.16
CA PHE A 100 -1.75 2.40 -6.76
C PHE A 100 -1.16 2.54 -5.36
N ILE A 101 -0.15 3.39 -5.22
CA ILE A 101 0.42 3.73 -3.92
C ILE A 101 -0.10 5.09 -3.50
N THR A 102 -0.77 5.15 -2.35
CA THR A 102 -1.13 6.42 -1.69
C THR A 102 -0.32 6.59 -0.41
N ALA A 103 0.32 7.74 -0.25
CA ALA A 103 1.14 8.04 0.90
C ALA A 103 1.12 9.55 1.18
N GLY A 104 1.06 9.92 2.45
CA GLY A 104 1.30 11.29 2.88
C GLY A 104 2.80 11.59 2.86
N MET A 105 3.22 12.58 2.08
CA MET A 105 4.62 13.03 2.04
C MET A 105 4.93 13.90 3.28
N GLY A 106 6.19 13.88 3.75
CA GLY A 106 6.67 14.69 4.87
C GLY A 106 6.77 13.94 6.21
N GLY A 107 6.10 12.79 6.36
CA GLY A 107 6.28 11.88 7.49
C GLY A 107 7.36 10.82 7.23
N GLY A 108 7.70 10.02 8.25
CA GLY A 108 8.74 8.99 8.14
C GLY A 108 8.29 7.77 7.33
N THR A 109 7.15 7.19 7.71
CA THR A 109 6.63 5.95 7.13
C THR A 109 6.13 6.10 5.70
N GLY A 110 5.54 7.24 5.32
CA GLY A 110 5.08 7.47 3.95
C GLY A 110 6.22 7.83 2.99
N THR A 111 7.15 8.68 3.44
CA THR A 111 8.22 9.22 2.59
C THR A 111 9.35 8.21 2.37
N GLY A 112 9.79 7.51 3.43
CA GLY A 112 10.95 6.61 3.39
C GLY A 112 10.84 5.45 2.38
N PRO A 113 9.77 4.65 2.45
CA PRO A 113 9.56 3.49 1.56
C PRO A 113 9.34 3.84 0.10
N HIS A 114 9.10 5.11 -0.24
CA HIS A 114 8.61 5.52 -1.57
C HIS A 114 9.47 4.99 -2.73
N GLN A 115 10.80 5.10 -2.63
CA GLN A 115 11.71 4.59 -3.68
C GLN A 115 11.79 3.06 -3.72
N LEU A 116 11.59 2.38 -2.59
CA LEU A 116 11.61 0.92 -2.51
C LEU A 116 10.36 0.34 -3.19
N LEU A 117 9.19 0.86 -2.82
CA LEU A 117 7.90 0.40 -3.36
C LEU A 117 7.83 0.58 -4.88
N GLN A 118 8.39 1.68 -5.42
CA GLN A 118 8.52 1.87 -6.86
C GLN A 118 9.35 0.79 -7.55
N LYS A 119 10.43 0.32 -6.92
CA LYS A 119 11.30 -0.71 -7.52
C LYS A 119 10.67 -2.10 -7.49
N LEU A 120 9.77 -2.36 -6.54
CA LEU A 120 9.05 -3.62 -6.44
C LEU A 120 7.96 -3.72 -7.52
N LEU A 121 7.40 -2.59 -7.94
CA LEU A 121 6.37 -2.53 -8.97
C LEU A 121 6.97 -2.31 -10.35
N GLY A 122 7.05 -3.35 -11.18
CA GLY A 122 7.55 -3.24 -12.55
C GLY A 122 6.73 -2.28 -13.45
N LYS A 123 5.47 -2.00 -13.08
CA LYS A 123 4.57 -0.99 -13.67
C LYS A 123 3.78 -0.32 -12.55
N TRP A 124 3.92 1.00 -12.39
CA TRP A 124 3.20 1.79 -11.38
C TRP A 124 2.81 3.16 -11.95
N GLU A 125 1.71 3.71 -11.46
CA GLU A 125 1.27 5.07 -11.75
C GLU A 125 1.16 5.84 -10.42
N TYR A 126 1.79 7.02 -10.34
CA TYR A 126 1.90 7.78 -9.09
C TYR A 126 1.21 9.12 -9.19
N SER A 127 0.10 9.21 -8.47
CA SER A 127 -0.57 10.47 -8.22
C SER A 127 0.00 11.11 -6.96
N ARG A 128 0.70 12.23 -7.14
CA ARG A 128 1.35 12.98 -6.07
C ARG A 128 0.33 13.94 -5.47
N TRP A 129 -0.22 13.60 -4.30
CA TRP A 129 -1.12 14.51 -3.57
C TRP A 129 -0.28 15.42 -2.66
N GLN A 130 -0.08 16.67 -3.09
CA GLN A 130 0.35 17.76 -2.20
C GLN A 130 -0.92 18.43 -1.68
N SER A 131 -1.11 18.40 -0.35
CA SER A 131 -2.12 19.18 0.34
C SER A 131 -1.76 20.66 0.34
#